data_AF-A0AA38RBK6-F1
#
_entry.id   AF-A0AA38RBK6-F1
#
_cell.length_a   1.000
_cell.length_b   1.000
_cell.length_c   1.000
_cell.angle_alpha   90.00
_cell.angle_beta   90.00
_cell.angle_gamma   90.00
#
_symmetry.space_group_name_H-M   'P 1'
#
loop_
_entity.id
_entity.type
_entity.pdbx_description
1 polymer ?
#
loop_
_entity_poly.entity_id
_entity_poly.type
_entity_poly.pdbx_seq_one_letter_code
_entity_poly.pdbx_strand_id
1 'polypeptide(L)'
;MTTEDVRESRRVVRLYSFEVDQRLPSGNDAHRLGQALAQDRGDIQAVTAPWRKFFDPWSPVGSSRDPITQVIEVESARLREKWMAFQGNCPKEDRLDLLKYEPTVEGVVDMVGDITKNWQSRREKGKTGKASMLFHRFCRTLNSHKNLISILPESNEYVSIFTGTLNSIIRASANHERIAEGLSEGLCTISEHITDIQGDLELFRTESMLKLVADLYEHMFLFLASTMDWIMEKRRKKLLDSFNESFNDRFVGEIRTIKVKAERVRNMAAQISQAEARVTRLTVEDLDRDVRLGLEGDARHQAEMRYFAEKIEKELIEAQRERRLESQRIKQLGNYVKLLLEERATGWMAHHRVHLKVRTAYHLVSNSGLTRC
;
A
#
# COMPACT_ATOMS: atom_id res chain seq x y z
N MET A 1 23.37 -31.07 -6.38
CA MET A 1 24.05 -29.80 -6.07
C MET A 1 23.25 -29.12 -4.98
N THR A 2 23.85 -28.99 -3.80
CA THR A 2 23.23 -28.28 -2.67
C THR A 2 23.30 -26.76 -2.93
N THR A 3 22.51 -25.97 -2.19
CA THR A 3 22.59 -24.50 -2.25
C THR A 3 23.98 -23.97 -1.85
N GLU A 4 24.68 -24.73 -1.00
CA GLU A 4 26.05 -24.48 -0.56
C GLU A 4 27.06 -24.68 -1.72
N ASP A 5 26.91 -25.75 -2.50
CA ASP A 5 27.75 -26.01 -3.69
C ASP A 5 27.63 -24.88 -4.74
N VAL A 6 26.42 -24.35 -4.94
CA VAL A 6 26.15 -23.25 -5.88
C VAL A 6 26.83 -21.96 -5.42
N ARG A 7 26.77 -21.67 -4.11
CA ARG A 7 27.35 -20.46 -3.52
C ARG A 7 28.88 -20.50 -3.58
N GLU A 8 29.48 -21.65 -3.26
CA GLU A 8 30.92 -21.85 -3.33
C GLU A 8 31.43 -21.78 -4.77
N SER A 9 30.74 -22.42 -5.71
CA SER A 9 31.09 -22.35 -7.15
C SER A 9 31.08 -20.91 -7.67
N ARG A 10 30.08 -20.11 -7.30
CA ARG A 10 30.00 -18.68 -7.68
C ARG A 10 31.15 -17.86 -7.08
N ARG A 11 31.56 -18.16 -5.85
CA ARG A 11 32.67 -17.49 -5.17
C ARG A 11 34.01 -17.79 -5.82
N VAL A 12 34.26 -19.06 -6.15
CA VAL A 12 35.47 -19.50 -6.85
C VAL A 12 35.58 -18.85 -8.23
N VAL A 13 34.48 -18.82 -9.00
CA VAL A 13 34.46 -18.18 -10.33
C VAL A 13 34.79 -16.68 -10.24
N ARG A 14 34.24 -15.97 -9.25
CA ARG A 14 34.55 -14.55 -9.03
C ARG A 14 35.99 -14.33 -8.58
N LEU A 15 36.51 -15.16 -7.68
CA LEU A 15 37.92 -15.07 -7.26
C LEU A 15 38.87 -15.26 -8.43
N TYR A 16 38.58 -16.24 -9.27
CA TYR A 16 39.34 -16.51 -10.48
C TYR A 16 39.27 -15.34 -11.47
N SER A 17 38.11 -14.70 -11.68
CA SER A 17 38.00 -13.56 -12.60
C SER A 17 38.86 -12.37 -12.18
N PHE A 18 38.99 -12.13 -10.87
CA PHE A 18 39.90 -11.10 -10.35
C PHE A 18 41.38 -11.47 -10.49
N GLU A 19 41.74 -12.74 -10.25
CA GLU A 19 43.11 -13.21 -10.44
C GLU A 19 43.53 -13.10 -11.92
N VAL A 20 42.61 -13.40 -12.85
CA VAL A 20 42.80 -13.29 -14.29
C VAL A 20 43.01 -11.83 -14.74
N ASP A 21 42.25 -10.90 -14.17
CA ASP A 21 42.40 -9.46 -14.42
C ASP A 21 43.80 -8.95 -14.01
N GLN A 22 44.31 -9.38 -12.85
CA GLN A 22 45.64 -8.98 -12.36
C GLN A 22 46.81 -9.64 -13.10
N ARG A 23 46.62 -10.87 -13.60
CA ARG A 23 47.72 -11.71 -14.11
C ARG A 23 47.92 -11.60 -15.62
N LEU A 24 46.87 -11.28 -16.37
CA LEU A 24 46.93 -11.28 -17.83
C LEU A 24 47.08 -9.87 -18.42
N PRO A 25 47.86 -9.71 -19.51
CA PRO A 25 47.99 -8.44 -20.20
C PRO A 25 46.69 -8.03 -20.90
N SER A 26 46.50 -6.72 -21.05
CA SER A 26 45.27 -6.07 -21.54
C SER A 26 44.83 -6.41 -22.97
N GLY A 27 45.65 -7.14 -23.73
CA GLY A 27 45.33 -7.65 -25.06
C GLY A 27 44.72 -9.05 -25.10
N ASN A 28 44.57 -9.72 -23.95
CA ASN A 28 43.99 -11.07 -23.88
C ASN A 28 42.47 -11.02 -23.72
N ASP A 29 41.73 -11.83 -24.49
CA ASP A 29 40.27 -11.93 -24.39
C ASP A 29 39.80 -12.37 -22.99
N ALA A 30 40.61 -13.18 -22.29
CA ALA A 30 40.35 -13.55 -20.89
C ALA A 30 40.52 -12.37 -19.93
N HIS A 31 41.41 -11.42 -20.21
CA HIS A 31 41.54 -10.18 -19.44
C HIS A 31 40.33 -9.27 -19.67
N ARG A 32 39.83 -9.16 -20.90
CA ARG A 32 38.60 -8.40 -21.20
C ARG A 32 37.36 -8.99 -20.51
N LEU A 33 37.25 -10.31 -20.46
CA LEU A 33 36.22 -11.02 -19.69
C LEU A 33 36.39 -10.80 -18.17
N GLY A 34 37.61 -10.89 -17.65
CA GLY A 34 37.93 -10.59 -16.25
C GLY A 34 37.56 -9.16 -15.87
N GLN A 35 37.90 -8.19 -16.71
CA GLN A 35 37.59 -6.77 -16.55
C GLN A 35 36.09 -6.49 -16.62
N ALA A 36 35.35 -7.10 -17.56
CA ALA A 36 33.90 -6.94 -17.67
C ALA A 36 33.17 -7.53 -16.45
N LEU A 37 33.67 -8.64 -15.90
CA LEU A 37 33.14 -9.26 -14.68
C LEU A 37 33.54 -8.50 -13.40
N ALA A 38 34.70 -7.82 -13.39
CA ALA A 38 35.18 -7.01 -12.27
C ALA A 38 34.55 -5.61 -12.23
N GLN A 39 34.19 -5.03 -13.38
CA GLN A 39 33.47 -3.75 -13.48
C GLN A 39 32.05 -3.81 -12.89
N ASP A 40 31.47 -5.00 -12.76
CA ASP A 40 30.21 -5.24 -12.05
C ASP A 40 30.43 -5.22 -10.51
N ARG A 41 30.77 -4.01 -10.02
CA ARG A 41 30.84 -3.55 -8.61
C ARG A 41 31.30 -4.57 -7.55
N GLY A 42 32.56 -4.98 -7.56
CA GLY A 42 33.15 -5.62 -6.37
C GLY A 42 34.67 -5.48 -6.28
N ASP A 43 35.18 -5.20 -5.08
CA ASP A 43 36.58 -5.38 -4.70
C ASP A 43 36.84 -6.88 -4.42
N ILE A 44 38.06 -7.39 -4.69
CA ILE A 44 38.51 -8.76 -4.34
C ILE A 44 38.27 -9.03 -2.86
N GLN A 45 38.44 -8.01 -2.03
CA GLN A 45 38.16 -8.06 -0.59
C GLN A 45 36.68 -8.27 -0.28
N ALA A 46 35.76 -7.73 -1.10
CA ALA A 46 34.32 -7.94 -0.96
C ALA A 46 33.87 -9.35 -1.38
N VAL A 47 34.66 -10.08 -2.19
CA VAL A 47 34.40 -11.48 -2.55
C VAL A 47 35.01 -12.48 -1.55
N THR A 48 36.16 -12.15 -0.97
CA THR A 48 36.82 -12.98 0.05
C THR A 48 36.20 -12.82 1.43
N ALA A 49 35.75 -11.61 1.77
CA ALA A 49 35.09 -11.30 3.03
C ALA A 49 33.80 -10.49 2.78
N PRO A 50 32.78 -11.07 2.13
CA PRO A 50 31.51 -10.40 1.84
C PRO A 50 30.79 -9.92 3.11
N TRP A 51 31.17 -10.46 4.26
CA TRP A 51 30.74 -9.99 5.56
C TRP A 51 31.26 -8.58 5.88
N ARG A 52 32.47 -8.17 5.46
CA ARG A 52 33.09 -6.87 5.82
C ARG A 52 32.26 -5.64 5.47
N LYS A 53 31.44 -5.70 4.42
CA LYS A 53 30.48 -4.63 4.09
C LYS A 53 29.48 -4.33 5.22
N PHE A 54 29.30 -5.27 6.14
CA PHE A 54 28.47 -5.13 7.35
C PHE A 54 29.28 -4.67 8.59
N PHE A 55 30.62 -4.60 8.49
CA PHE A 55 31.54 -4.30 9.61
C PHE A 55 32.25 -2.96 9.44
N ASP A 56 32.66 -2.59 8.22
CA ASP A 56 33.40 -1.35 8.02
C ASP A 56 32.52 -0.14 8.37
N PRO A 57 33.04 0.87 9.09
CA PRO A 57 32.30 2.08 9.42
C PRO A 57 31.75 2.70 8.15
N TRP A 58 30.42 2.75 8.05
CA TRP A 58 29.79 3.43 6.94
C TRP A 58 30.09 4.92 7.10
N SER A 59 30.74 5.51 6.09
CA SER A 59 30.84 6.95 6.00
C SER A 59 29.60 7.45 5.26
N PRO A 60 28.72 8.23 5.92
CA PRO A 60 27.62 8.86 5.24
C PRO A 60 28.21 9.78 4.16
N VAL A 61 27.98 9.44 2.88
CA VAL A 61 28.08 10.46 1.84
C VAL A 61 26.85 11.36 2.02
N GLY A 62 26.98 12.29 2.96
CA GLY A 62 25.89 13.10 3.50
C GLY A 62 25.32 12.47 4.76
N SER A 63 25.68 12.98 5.95
CA SER A 63 24.97 12.69 7.19
C SER A 63 23.49 12.96 6.94
N SER A 64 22.69 11.90 6.90
CA SER A 64 21.24 12.03 6.86
C SER A 64 20.84 12.83 8.09
N ARG A 65 20.43 14.08 7.93
CA ARG A 65 19.95 14.96 9.01
C ARG A 65 18.54 14.58 9.44
N ASP A 66 18.16 13.31 9.33
CA ASP A 66 16.86 12.84 9.74
C ASP A 66 16.89 12.58 11.26
N PRO A 67 16.15 13.35 12.08
CA PRO A 67 16.11 13.12 13.53
C PRO A 67 15.59 11.72 13.90
N ILE A 68 14.92 11.02 12.97
CA ILE A 68 14.41 9.66 13.17
C ILE A 68 15.57 8.65 13.20
N THR A 69 16.53 8.78 12.28
CA THR A 69 17.62 7.81 12.16
C THR A 69 18.76 8.09 13.13
N GLN A 70 18.95 9.34 13.55
CA GLN A 70 20.04 9.73 14.44
C GLN A 70 20.12 8.89 15.72
N VAL A 71 18.98 8.56 16.33
CA VAL A 71 18.94 7.80 17.59
C VAL A 71 19.36 6.34 17.38
N ILE A 72 18.81 5.68 16.35
CA ILE A 72 19.16 4.29 16.04
C ILE A 72 20.58 4.17 15.47
N GLU A 73 21.07 5.17 14.73
CA GLU A 73 22.44 5.23 14.23
C GLU A 73 23.45 5.14 15.38
N VAL A 74 23.29 5.96 16.42
CA VAL A 74 24.19 5.97 17.60
C VAL A 74 24.24 4.61 18.27
N GLU A 75 23.09 4.01 18.57
CA GLU A 75 23.05 2.71 19.25
C GLU A 75 23.48 1.55 18.34
N SER A 76 23.23 1.63 17.03
CA SER A 76 23.73 0.63 16.07
C SER A 76 25.26 0.67 15.93
N ALA A 77 25.86 1.86 15.93
CA ALA A 77 27.31 2.04 15.90
C ALA A 77 27.96 1.49 17.17
N ARG A 78 27.35 1.79 18.33
CA ARG A 78 27.78 1.25 19.63
C ARG A 78 27.65 -0.27 19.69
N LEU A 79 26.55 -0.82 19.16
CA LEU A 79 26.35 -2.27 19.08
C LEU A 79 27.42 -2.92 18.19
N ARG A 80 27.74 -2.31 17.05
CA ARG A 80 28.79 -2.76 16.12
C ARG A 80 30.16 -2.81 16.82
N GLU A 81 30.53 -1.76 17.54
CA GLU A 81 31.78 -1.72 18.30
C GLU A 81 31.84 -2.85 19.35
N LYS A 82 30.77 -3.00 20.15
CA LYS A 82 30.67 -4.08 21.13
C LYS A 82 30.72 -5.45 20.50
N TRP A 83 30.07 -5.63 19.35
CA TRP A 83 30.07 -6.88 18.62
C TRP A 83 31.48 -7.25 18.13
N MET A 84 32.25 -6.28 17.62
CA MET A 84 33.64 -6.49 17.25
C MET A 84 34.50 -6.89 18.45
N ALA A 85 34.36 -6.19 19.57
CA ALA A 85 35.06 -6.52 20.80
C ALA A 85 34.66 -7.91 21.32
N PHE A 86 33.39 -8.28 21.22
CA PHE A 86 32.87 -9.58 21.62
C PHE A 86 33.49 -10.71 20.80
N GLN A 87 33.50 -10.58 19.46
CA GLN A 87 34.11 -11.57 18.56
C GLN A 87 35.62 -11.73 18.80
N GLY A 88 36.34 -10.62 18.97
CA GLY A 88 37.78 -10.63 19.25
C GLY A 88 38.15 -11.35 20.55
N ASN A 89 37.32 -11.17 21.59
CA ASN A 89 37.54 -11.75 22.91
C ASN A 89 36.90 -13.14 23.09
N CYS A 90 36.24 -13.68 22.06
CA CYS A 90 35.59 -14.99 22.13
C CYS A 90 36.61 -16.13 21.93
N PRO A 91 36.60 -17.20 22.78
CA PRO A 91 37.33 -18.43 22.55
C PRO A 91 36.99 -19.03 21.19
N LYS A 92 37.91 -19.81 20.61
CA LYS A 92 37.76 -20.35 19.24
C LYS A 92 36.50 -21.21 19.08
N GLU A 93 36.09 -21.94 20.12
CA GLU A 93 34.89 -22.80 20.08
C GLU A 93 33.58 -22.00 19.98
N ASP A 94 33.53 -20.86 20.67
CA ASP A 94 32.36 -19.97 20.79
C ASP A 94 32.37 -18.84 19.76
N ARG A 95 33.46 -18.68 19.02
CA ARG A 95 33.62 -17.67 17.99
C ARG A 95 32.71 -17.97 16.80
N LEU A 96 32.03 -16.94 16.30
CA LEU A 96 31.21 -17.09 15.11
C LEU A 96 32.09 -17.19 13.87
N ASP A 97 31.83 -18.21 13.05
CA ASP A 97 32.42 -18.35 11.72
C ASP A 97 31.62 -17.50 10.72
N LEU A 98 32.15 -16.32 10.42
CA LEU A 98 31.54 -15.34 9.51
C LEU A 98 31.61 -15.75 8.03
N LEU A 99 32.42 -16.76 7.68
CA LEU A 99 32.43 -17.31 6.33
C LEU A 99 31.27 -18.27 6.12
N LYS A 100 30.91 -19.00 7.18
CA LYS A 100 29.80 -19.95 7.15
C LYS A 100 28.45 -19.29 7.38
N TYR A 101 28.36 -18.39 8.37
CA TYR A 101 27.10 -17.76 8.77
C TYR A 101 27.13 -16.26 8.47
N GLU A 102 26.58 -15.89 7.33
CA GLU A 102 26.46 -14.48 6.95
C GLU A 102 25.51 -13.73 7.91
N PRO A 103 25.75 -12.43 8.20
CA PRO A 103 24.84 -11.56 8.97
C PRO A 103 23.53 -11.29 8.21
N THR A 104 22.71 -12.33 8.10
CA THR A 104 21.42 -12.34 7.40
C THR A 104 20.43 -13.19 8.20
N VAL A 105 19.12 -13.06 7.91
CA VAL A 105 18.09 -13.88 8.56
C VAL A 105 18.36 -15.36 8.30
N GLU A 106 18.70 -15.69 7.05
CA GLU A 106 19.02 -17.03 6.61
C GLU A 106 20.24 -17.58 7.37
N GLY A 107 21.29 -16.76 7.53
CA GLY A 107 22.46 -17.14 8.33
C GLY A 107 22.14 -17.46 9.79
N VAL A 108 21.20 -16.75 10.42
CA VAL A 108 20.73 -17.08 11.78
C VAL A 108 20.00 -18.42 11.81
N VAL A 109 19.13 -18.67 10.84
CA VAL A 109 18.38 -19.92 10.73
C VAL A 109 19.33 -21.11 10.52
N ASP A 110 20.29 -20.99 9.61
CA ASP A 110 21.27 -22.02 9.31
C ASP A 110 22.14 -22.34 10.53
N MET A 111 22.61 -21.31 11.22
CA MET A 111 23.38 -21.46 12.45
C MET A 111 22.58 -22.17 13.56
N VAL A 112 21.32 -21.77 13.80
CA VAL A 112 20.45 -22.44 14.78
C VAL A 112 20.20 -23.90 14.40
N GLY A 113 20.04 -24.17 13.10
CA GLY A 113 19.92 -25.53 12.57
C GLY A 113 21.13 -26.39 12.89
N ASP A 114 22.34 -25.86 12.70
CA ASP A 114 23.57 -26.59 12.97
C ASP A 114 23.87 -26.76 14.46
N ILE A 115 23.59 -25.74 15.29
CA ILE A 115 23.64 -25.86 16.76
C ILE A 115 22.68 -26.96 17.23
N THR A 116 21.45 -26.98 16.69
CA THR A 116 20.45 -28.00 17.02
C THR A 116 20.90 -29.40 16.62
N LYS A 117 21.46 -29.59 15.42
CA LYS A 117 22.02 -30.88 14.99
C LYS A 117 23.15 -31.33 15.93
N ASN A 118 24.04 -30.42 16.31
CA ASN A 118 25.12 -30.72 17.26
C ASN A 118 24.56 -31.16 18.62
N TRP A 119 23.56 -30.46 19.17
CA TRP A 119 22.89 -30.89 20.40
C TRP A 119 22.20 -32.26 20.27
N GLN A 120 21.53 -32.53 19.14
CA GLN A 120 20.89 -33.82 18.87
C GLN A 120 21.90 -34.97 18.77
N SER A 121 23.09 -34.73 18.21
CA SER A 121 24.16 -35.73 18.14
C SER A 121 24.75 -36.05 19.53
N ARG A 122 24.67 -35.11 20.49
CA ARG A 122 25.16 -35.26 21.87
C ARG A 122 24.08 -35.79 22.84
N ARG A 123 22.90 -36.14 22.32
CA ARG A 123 21.66 -36.36 23.10
C ARG A 123 21.66 -37.59 24.02
N GLU A 124 22.73 -38.38 24.03
CA GLU A 124 22.96 -39.40 25.08
C GLU A 124 23.11 -38.80 26.49
N LYS A 125 23.26 -37.46 26.65
CA LYS A 125 23.52 -36.81 27.96
C LYS A 125 22.55 -35.71 28.45
N GLY A 126 21.41 -35.46 27.78
CA GLY A 126 20.27 -34.72 28.36
C GLY A 126 19.90 -33.29 27.86
N LYS A 127 18.75 -32.84 28.37
CA LYS A 127 18.02 -31.53 28.51
C LYS A 127 18.11 -30.37 27.49
N THR A 128 19.05 -30.31 26.54
CA THR A 128 19.19 -29.21 25.55
C THR A 128 18.02 -29.04 24.55
N GLY A 129 17.00 -29.91 24.60
CA GLY A 129 15.85 -29.86 23.71
C GLY A 129 14.98 -28.60 23.86
N LYS A 130 14.92 -27.99 25.05
CA LYS A 130 14.10 -26.78 25.29
C LYS A 130 14.69 -25.57 24.55
N ALA A 131 15.98 -25.29 24.73
CA ALA A 131 16.66 -24.20 24.02
C ALA A 131 16.54 -24.34 22.48
N SER A 132 16.71 -25.57 21.97
CA SER A 132 16.53 -25.86 20.54
C SER A 132 15.13 -25.51 20.03
N MET A 133 14.08 -25.95 20.75
CA MET A 133 12.70 -25.64 20.40
C MET A 133 12.45 -24.13 20.40
N LEU A 134 12.93 -23.42 21.42
CA LEU A 134 12.77 -21.98 21.56
C LEU A 134 13.53 -21.21 20.48
N PHE A 135 14.78 -21.56 20.17
CA PHE A 135 15.51 -20.92 19.08
C PHE A 135 14.84 -21.16 17.72
N HIS A 136 14.33 -22.37 17.46
CA HIS A 136 13.54 -22.62 16.25
C HIS A 136 12.25 -21.77 16.21
N ARG A 137 11.57 -21.62 17.35
CA ARG A 137 10.39 -20.75 17.46
C ARG A 137 10.76 -19.30 17.18
N PHE A 138 11.86 -18.79 17.76
CA PHE A 138 12.39 -17.46 17.49
C PHE A 138 12.73 -17.26 16.00
N CYS A 139 13.40 -18.22 15.36
CA CYS A 139 13.76 -18.15 13.94
C CYS A 139 12.55 -17.90 13.03
N ARG A 140 11.36 -18.43 13.37
CA ARG A 140 10.12 -18.19 12.61
C ARG A 140 9.66 -16.74 12.63
N THR A 141 10.13 -15.96 13.60
CA THR A 141 9.77 -14.55 13.77
C THR A 141 10.74 -13.58 13.07
N LEU A 142 11.92 -14.05 12.65
CA LEU A 142 13.00 -13.20 12.12
C LEU A 142 12.60 -12.38 10.89
N ASN A 143 11.71 -12.91 10.03
CA ASN A 143 11.19 -12.15 8.90
C ASN A 143 10.34 -10.95 9.35
N SER A 144 9.58 -11.09 10.43
CA SER A 144 8.85 -9.96 11.03
C SER A 144 9.84 -8.89 11.48
N HIS A 145 10.91 -9.29 12.18
CA HIS A 145 11.96 -8.34 12.58
C HIS A 145 12.59 -7.64 11.39
N LYS A 146 13.00 -8.40 10.38
CA LYS A 146 13.54 -7.87 9.12
C LYS A 146 12.58 -6.87 8.48
N ASN A 147 11.29 -7.18 8.40
CA ASN A 147 10.28 -6.32 7.79
C ASN A 147 10.11 -5.01 8.57
N LEU A 148 10.06 -5.07 9.91
CA LEU A 148 10.00 -3.85 10.72
C LEU A 148 11.27 -3.01 10.55
N ILE A 149 12.46 -3.59 10.58
CA ILE A 149 13.70 -2.81 10.36
C ILE A 149 13.73 -2.24 8.94
N SER A 150 13.18 -2.97 7.96
CA SER A 150 13.16 -2.61 6.54
C SER A 150 12.43 -1.30 6.21
N ILE A 151 11.55 -0.82 7.10
CA ILE A 151 10.86 0.45 6.91
C ILE A 151 11.75 1.66 7.22
N LEU A 152 12.82 1.47 7.99
CA LEU A 152 13.76 2.53 8.33
C LEU A 152 14.66 2.83 7.11
N PRO A 153 15.14 4.08 6.96
CA PRO A 153 16.22 4.37 6.04
C PRO A 153 17.44 3.48 6.34
N GLU A 154 18.24 3.13 5.32
CA GLU A 154 19.47 2.32 5.50
C GLU A 154 19.25 0.95 6.17
N SER A 155 18.04 0.39 6.01
CA SER A 155 17.60 -0.80 6.73
C SER A 155 18.44 -2.06 6.53
N ASN A 156 19.09 -2.21 5.38
CA ASN A 156 19.99 -3.32 5.12
C ASN A 156 21.13 -3.39 6.16
N GLU A 157 21.61 -2.25 6.65
CA GLU A 157 22.68 -2.18 7.65
C GLU A 157 22.18 -2.61 9.02
N TYR A 158 21.06 -2.05 9.46
CA TYR A 158 20.44 -2.41 10.74
C TYR A 158 20.06 -3.89 10.81
N VAL A 159 19.50 -4.46 9.73
CA VAL A 159 19.21 -5.90 9.64
C VAL A 159 20.50 -6.72 9.79
N SER A 160 21.60 -6.28 9.19
CA SER A 160 22.86 -7.01 9.22
C SER A 160 23.53 -6.95 10.59
N ILE A 161 23.53 -5.79 11.25
CA ILE A 161 24.04 -5.66 12.62
C ILE A 161 23.21 -6.50 13.59
N PHE A 162 21.88 -6.45 13.45
CA PHE A 162 20.95 -7.24 14.26
C PHE A 162 21.23 -8.75 14.13
N THR A 163 21.23 -9.26 12.90
CA THR A 163 21.42 -10.70 12.62
C THR A 163 22.83 -11.18 12.92
N GLY A 164 23.86 -10.36 12.65
CA GLY A 164 25.26 -10.68 12.98
C GLY A 164 25.51 -10.76 14.49
N THR A 165 24.90 -9.85 15.24
CA THR A 165 24.95 -9.88 16.70
C THR A 165 24.23 -11.12 17.24
N LEU A 166 23.02 -11.40 16.75
CA LEU A 166 22.26 -12.61 17.09
C LEU A 166 23.08 -13.87 16.83
N ASN A 167 23.73 -13.97 15.67
CA ASN A 167 24.62 -15.08 15.34
C ASN A 167 25.68 -15.28 16.42
N SER A 168 26.30 -14.19 16.86
CA SER A 168 27.42 -14.26 17.81
C SER A 168 26.97 -14.63 19.22
N ILE A 169 25.87 -14.04 19.71
CA ILE A 169 25.37 -14.35 21.06
C ILE A 169 24.76 -15.75 21.14
N ILE A 170 24.04 -16.19 20.10
CA ILE A 170 23.45 -17.53 20.05
C ILE A 170 24.59 -18.57 20.01
N ARG A 171 25.59 -18.37 19.14
CA ARG A 171 26.76 -19.25 19.07
C ARG A 171 27.51 -19.31 20.40
N ALA A 172 27.75 -18.17 21.03
CA ALA A 172 28.43 -18.13 22.33
C ALA A 172 27.60 -18.76 23.46
N SER A 173 26.27 -18.72 23.37
CA SER A 173 25.38 -19.37 24.33
C SER A 173 25.28 -20.89 24.14
N ALA A 174 25.59 -21.41 22.95
CA ALA A 174 25.28 -22.79 22.55
C ALA A 174 25.93 -23.87 23.42
N ASN A 175 27.07 -23.54 24.04
CA ASN A 175 27.79 -24.44 24.94
C ASN A 175 27.34 -24.33 26.41
N HIS A 176 26.47 -23.37 26.75
CA HIS A 176 26.02 -23.07 28.09
C HIS A 176 24.49 -23.17 28.20
N GLU A 177 23.99 -24.34 28.62
CA GLU A 177 22.56 -24.69 28.58
C GLU A 177 21.64 -23.65 29.23
N ARG A 178 21.94 -23.20 30.45
CA ARG A 178 21.10 -22.21 31.16
C ARG A 178 21.06 -20.85 30.43
N ILE A 179 22.16 -20.46 29.81
CA ILE A 179 22.25 -19.22 29.04
C ILE A 179 21.49 -19.35 27.73
N ALA A 180 21.68 -20.46 27.01
CA ALA A 180 20.96 -20.76 25.78
C ALA A 180 19.43 -20.78 26.01
N GLU A 181 18.96 -21.46 27.05
CA GLU A 181 17.53 -21.50 27.39
C GLU A 181 17.00 -20.09 27.72
N GLY A 182 17.64 -19.37 28.64
CA GLY A 182 17.19 -18.05 29.04
C GLY A 182 17.22 -17.02 27.91
N LEU A 183 18.28 -17.02 27.09
CA LEU A 183 18.38 -16.19 25.91
C LEU A 183 17.26 -16.51 24.90
N SER A 184 17.05 -17.79 24.61
CA SER A 184 16.02 -18.23 23.67
C SER A 184 14.59 -17.88 24.14
N GLU A 185 14.34 -17.94 25.45
CA GLU A 185 13.06 -17.56 26.07
C GLU A 185 12.84 -16.05 26.03
N GLY A 186 13.85 -15.25 26.36
CA GLY A 186 13.80 -13.79 26.26
C GLY A 186 13.56 -13.32 24.81
N LEU A 187 14.29 -13.91 23.85
CA LEU A 187 14.11 -13.62 22.42
C LEU A 187 12.72 -14.01 21.90
N CYS A 188 12.20 -15.18 22.27
CA CYS A 188 10.83 -15.59 21.94
C CYS A 188 9.81 -14.60 22.50
N THR A 189 9.97 -14.26 23.79
CA THR A 189 9.09 -13.35 24.52
C THR A 189 9.03 -11.97 23.87
N ILE A 190 10.16 -11.41 23.46
CA ILE A 190 10.20 -10.15 22.71
C ILE A 190 9.52 -10.32 21.34
N SER A 191 9.79 -11.42 20.65
CA SER A 191 9.36 -11.61 19.27
C SER A 191 7.87 -11.86 19.10
N GLU A 192 7.20 -12.44 20.10
CA GLU A 192 5.73 -12.55 20.14
C GLU A 192 5.05 -11.18 19.98
N HIS A 193 5.59 -10.14 20.63
CA HIS A 193 5.02 -8.80 20.50
C HIS A 193 5.31 -8.17 19.13
N ILE A 194 6.40 -8.56 18.46
CA ILE A 194 6.82 -8.02 17.17
C ILE A 194 6.03 -8.63 16.02
N THR A 195 5.73 -9.94 16.07
CA THR A 195 4.91 -10.61 15.05
C THR A 195 3.52 -9.97 14.91
N ASP A 196 2.93 -9.55 16.03
CA ASP A 196 1.61 -8.92 16.04
C ASP A 196 1.57 -7.56 15.34
N ILE A 197 2.71 -6.87 15.22
CA ILE A 197 2.78 -5.52 14.63
C ILE A 197 2.88 -5.58 13.10
N GLN A 198 3.42 -6.67 12.54
CA GLN A 198 3.77 -6.76 11.12
C GLN A 198 2.58 -6.45 10.19
N GLY A 199 1.39 -6.98 10.49
CA GLY A 199 0.20 -6.80 9.66
C GLY A 199 -0.23 -5.34 9.53
N ASP A 200 0.01 -4.52 10.55
CA ASP A 200 -0.45 -3.13 10.58
C ASP A 200 0.54 -2.15 9.93
N LEU A 201 1.83 -2.52 9.86
CA LEU A 201 2.91 -1.66 9.36
C LEU A 201 3.02 -1.58 7.83
N GLU A 202 2.55 -2.59 7.10
CA GLU A 202 2.54 -2.56 5.64
C GLU A 202 1.62 -1.46 5.08
N LEU A 203 0.65 -1.02 5.88
CA LEU A 203 -0.36 -0.04 5.50
C LEU A 203 0.04 1.41 5.86
N PHE A 204 0.82 1.63 6.93
CA PHE A 204 0.98 2.96 7.53
C PHE A 204 2.44 3.37 7.77
N ARG A 205 3.09 3.93 6.74
CA ARG A 205 4.46 4.48 6.82
C ARG A 205 4.46 5.98 7.13
N THR A 206 4.00 6.36 8.33
CA THR A 206 4.05 7.76 8.78
C THR A 206 5.35 8.05 9.54
N GLU A 207 5.78 9.32 9.57
CA GLU A 207 6.98 9.75 10.31
C GLU A 207 6.94 9.34 11.79
N SER A 208 5.78 9.48 12.43
CA SER A 208 5.55 9.07 13.81
C SER A 208 5.72 7.56 14.01
N MET A 209 5.29 6.76 13.03
CA MET A 209 5.47 5.31 13.07
C MET A 209 6.95 4.93 12.95
N LEU A 210 7.67 5.57 12.02
CA LEU A 210 9.11 5.36 11.85
C LEU A 210 9.88 5.68 13.15
N LYS A 211 9.54 6.77 13.83
CA LYS A 211 10.12 7.12 15.15
C LYS A 211 9.90 6.05 16.20
N LEU A 212 8.69 5.48 16.28
CA LEU A 212 8.40 4.43 17.25
C LEU A 212 9.14 3.12 16.92
N VAL A 213 9.31 2.79 15.64
CA VAL A 213 10.09 1.62 15.23
C VAL A 213 11.59 1.83 15.47
N ALA A 214 12.12 3.03 15.23
CA ALA A 214 13.49 3.37 15.57
C ALA A 214 13.73 3.26 17.09
N ASP A 215 12.85 3.83 17.93
CA ASP A 215 12.88 3.74 19.40
C ASP A 215 12.80 2.26 19.88
N LEU A 216 12.00 1.42 19.22
CA LEU A 216 11.92 -0.02 19.51
C LEU A 216 13.26 -0.72 19.24
N TYR A 217 13.86 -0.49 18.07
CA TYR A 217 15.10 -1.18 17.69
C TYR A 217 16.34 -0.62 18.36
N GLU A 218 16.34 0.64 18.78
CA GLU A 218 17.32 1.20 19.71
C GLU A 218 17.37 0.33 20.99
N HIS A 219 16.22 0.09 21.62
CA HIS A 219 16.14 -0.70 22.85
C HIS A 219 16.47 -2.19 22.61
N MET A 220 16.13 -2.72 21.43
CA MET A 220 16.58 -4.05 21.02
C MET A 220 18.11 -4.12 20.92
N PHE A 221 18.75 -3.12 20.30
CA PHE A 221 20.21 -3.08 20.17
C PHE A 221 20.89 -2.92 21.52
N LEU A 222 20.34 -2.09 22.42
CA LEU A 222 20.79 -2.00 23.81
C LEU A 222 20.70 -3.34 24.54
N PHE A 223 19.60 -4.08 24.38
CA PHE A 223 19.44 -5.41 24.97
C PHE A 223 20.49 -6.41 24.45
N LEU A 224 20.74 -6.43 23.13
CA LEU A 224 21.76 -7.31 22.54
C LEU A 224 23.18 -6.92 23.00
N ALA A 225 23.47 -5.63 23.08
CA ALA A 225 24.72 -5.10 23.62
C ALA A 225 24.93 -5.52 25.08
N SER A 226 23.92 -5.33 25.93
CA SER A 226 23.97 -5.71 27.34
C SER A 226 24.07 -7.23 27.53
N THR A 227 23.47 -8.01 26.64
CA THR A 227 23.62 -9.47 26.59
C THR A 227 25.06 -9.87 26.31
N MET A 228 25.71 -9.25 25.32
CA MET A 228 27.14 -9.48 25.03
C MET A 228 28.04 -9.16 26.22
N ASP A 229 27.83 -7.99 26.84
CA ASP A 229 28.60 -7.57 28.02
C ASP A 229 28.44 -8.57 29.18
N TRP A 230 27.21 -9.00 29.44
CA TRP A 230 26.92 -9.96 30.51
C TRP A 230 27.57 -11.32 30.23
N ILE A 231 27.47 -11.86 29.01
CA ILE A 231 28.14 -13.11 28.65
C ILE A 231 29.66 -12.97 28.84
N MET A 232 30.26 -11.83 28.45
CA MET A 232 31.69 -11.59 28.63
C MET A 232 32.09 -11.46 30.10
N GLU A 233 31.30 -10.75 30.90
CA GLU A 233 31.53 -10.61 32.33
C GLU A 233 31.49 -11.97 33.03
N LYS A 234 30.46 -12.78 32.76
CA LYS A 234 30.32 -14.12 33.33
C LYS A 234 31.42 -15.07 32.86
N ARG A 235 31.86 -14.95 31.61
CA ARG A 235 33.00 -15.70 31.08
C ARG A 235 34.29 -15.37 31.83
N ARG A 236 34.60 -14.07 32.01
CA ARG A 236 35.80 -13.62 32.75
C ARG A 236 35.82 -14.15 34.19
N LYS A 237 34.64 -14.24 34.82
CA LYS A 237 34.47 -14.80 36.16
C LYS A 237 34.43 -16.34 36.20
N LYS A 238 34.47 -17.02 35.05
CA LYS A 238 34.30 -18.49 34.90
C LYS A 238 33.00 -19.01 35.52
N LEU A 239 31.92 -18.23 35.41
CA LEU A 239 30.63 -18.48 36.04
C LEU A 239 29.53 -18.93 35.07
N LEU A 240 29.87 -19.28 33.83
CA LEU A 240 28.85 -19.62 32.82
C LEU A 240 28.07 -20.90 33.16
N ASP A 241 28.71 -21.86 33.84
CA ASP A 241 28.12 -23.19 34.11
C ASP A 241 27.60 -23.36 35.55
N SER A 242 28.06 -22.53 36.50
CA SER A 242 27.84 -22.73 37.94
C SER A 242 26.93 -21.70 38.61
N PHE A 243 26.48 -20.68 37.87
CA PHE A 243 25.82 -19.52 38.47
C PHE A 243 24.29 -19.63 38.47
N ASN A 244 23.68 -19.14 39.56
CA ASN A 244 22.26 -19.29 39.82
C ASN A 244 21.39 -18.11 39.37
N GLU A 245 21.99 -16.96 39.00
CA GLU A 245 21.24 -15.83 38.42
C GLU A 245 20.69 -16.26 37.05
N SER A 246 19.36 -16.23 36.90
CA SER A 246 18.75 -16.57 35.62
C SER A 246 18.88 -15.39 34.66
N PHE A 247 19.09 -15.70 33.37
CA PHE A 247 19.12 -14.68 32.31
C PHE A 247 17.86 -13.80 32.35
N ASN A 248 16.70 -14.42 32.60
CA ASN A 248 15.42 -13.74 32.66
C ASN A 248 15.38 -12.73 33.82
N ASP A 249 15.90 -13.07 35.01
CA ASP A 249 15.95 -12.12 36.13
C ASP A 249 16.85 -10.93 35.81
N ARG A 250 17.96 -11.17 35.11
CA ARG A 250 18.90 -10.12 34.70
C ARG A 250 18.28 -9.13 33.72
N PHE A 251 17.53 -9.62 32.74
CA PHE A 251 17.06 -8.82 31.60
C PHE A 251 15.55 -8.55 31.61
N VAL A 252 14.85 -8.84 32.71
CA VAL A 252 13.39 -8.63 32.82
C VAL A 252 13.00 -7.17 32.55
N GLY A 253 13.82 -6.21 32.98
CA GLY A 253 13.58 -4.78 32.80
C GLY A 253 13.69 -4.36 31.34
N GLU A 254 14.74 -4.79 30.65
CA GLU A 254 14.99 -4.55 29.24
C GLU A 254 13.92 -5.22 28.37
N ILE A 255 13.61 -6.49 28.63
CA ILE A 255 12.54 -7.22 27.95
C ILE A 255 11.21 -6.48 28.13
N ARG A 256 10.85 -6.09 29.35
CA ARG A 256 9.62 -5.33 29.63
C ARG A 256 9.59 -3.99 28.89
N THR A 257 10.73 -3.30 28.82
CA THR A 257 10.82 -2.02 28.11
C THR A 257 10.57 -2.21 26.61
N ILE A 258 11.21 -3.20 25.99
CA ILE A 258 10.99 -3.56 24.58
C ILE A 258 9.52 -3.90 24.32
N LYS A 259 8.87 -4.64 25.22
CA LYS A 259 7.42 -4.93 25.13
C LYS A 259 6.57 -3.68 25.10
N VAL A 260 6.81 -2.75 26.03
CA VAL A 260 6.07 -1.48 26.09
C VAL A 260 6.28 -0.66 24.80
N LYS A 261 7.49 -0.66 24.24
CA LYS A 261 7.76 0.00 22.96
C LYS A 261 7.01 -0.67 21.80
N ALA A 262 7.02 -2.00 21.75
CA ALA A 262 6.27 -2.78 20.76
C ALA A 262 4.76 -2.51 20.83
N GLU A 263 4.19 -2.43 22.04
CA GLU A 263 2.79 -2.06 22.26
C GLU A 263 2.47 -0.64 21.79
N ARG A 264 3.39 0.32 21.97
CA ARG A 264 3.21 1.70 21.46
C ARG A 264 3.12 1.73 19.94
N VAL A 265 3.96 0.96 19.23
CA VAL A 265 3.91 0.84 17.77
C VAL A 265 2.54 0.29 17.35
N ARG A 266 2.09 -0.80 17.99
CA ARG A 266 0.77 -1.42 17.73
C ARG A 266 -0.39 -0.45 17.95
N ASN A 267 -0.38 0.25 19.08
CA ASN A 267 -1.44 1.20 19.43
C ASN A 267 -1.52 2.36 18.43
N MET A 268 -0.37 2.86 17.96
CA MET A 268 -0.32 3.87 16.90
C MET A 268 -0.93 3.34 15.60
N ALA A 269 -0.61 2.11 15.21
CA ALA A 269 -1.12 1.53 13.98
C ALA A 269 -2.65 1.35 14.03
N ALA A 270 -3.17 0.89 15.17
CA ALA A 270 -4.61 0.83 15.43
C ALA A 270 -5.29 2.20 15.37
N GLN A 271 -4.66 3.25 15.92
CA GLN A 271 -5.17 4.63 15.86
C GLN A 271 -5.24 5.16 14.42
N ILE A 272 -4.21 4.91 13.61
CA ILE A 272 -4.19 5.32 12.20
C ILE A 272 -5.29 4.61 11.42
N SER A 273 -5.43 3.29 11.60
CA SER A 273 -6.50 2.51 10.96
C SER A 273 -7.90 3.05 11.30
N GLN A 274 -8.14 3.39 12.57
CA GLN A 274 -9.41 4.00 13.00
C GLN A 274 -9.62 5.40 12.40
N ALA A 275 -8.57 6.21 12.29
CA ALA A 275 -8.65 7.53 11.68
C ALA A 275 -8.99 7.44 10.18
N GLU A 276 -8.36 6.53 9.44
CA GLU A 276 -8.65 6.31 8.02
C GLU A 276 -10.06 5.75 7.79
N ALA A 277 -10.51 4.81 8.63
CA ALA A 277 -11.88 4.32 8.58
C ALA A 277 -12.89 5.45 8.80
N ARG A 278 -12.59 6.39 9.71
CA ARG A 278 -13.41 7.58 9.93
C ARG A 278 -13.42 8.51 8.73
N VAL A 279 -12.26 8.80 8.12
CA VAL A 279 -12.17 9.65 6.92
C VAL A 279 -12.96 9.02 5.78
N THR A 280 -12.77 7.73 5.52
CA THR A 280 -13.50 6.98 4.49
C THR A 280 -15.02 7.07 4.71
N ARG A 281 -15.49 6.85 5.94
CA ARG A 281 -16.91 6.99 6.27
C ARG A 281 -17.45 8.39 5.95
N LEU A 282 -16.73 9.44 6.35
CA LEU A 282 -17.14 10.82 6.08
C LEU A 282 -17.17 11.12 4.58
N THR A 283 -16.18 10.67 3.81
CA THR A 283 -16.17 10.86 2.35
C THR A 283 -17.33 10.15 1.66
N VAL A 284 -17.74 8.98 2.16
CA VAL A 284 -18.91 8.24 1.64
C VAL A 284 -20.21 8.97 2.01
N GLU A 285 -20.33 9.49 3.22
CA GLU A 285 -21.50 10.26 3.67
C GLU A 285 -21.67 11.58 2.88
N ASP A 286 -20.57 12.27 2.59
CA ASP A 286 -20.58 13.48 1.76
C ASP A 286 -20.95 13.15 0.31
N LEU A 287 -20.42 12.05 -0.25
CA LEU A 287 -20.77 11.60 -1.60
C LEU A 287 -22.25 11.21 -1.71
N ASP A 288 -22.82 10.51 -0.72
CA ASP A 288 -24.24 10.16 -0.67
C ASP A 288 -25.12 11.42 -0.63
N ARG A 289 -24.69 12.44 0.13
CA ARG A 289 -25.38 13.73 0.19
C ARG A 289 -25.35 14.45 -1.15
N ASP A 290 -24.20 14.50 -1.81
CA ASP A 290 -24.05 15.16 -3.12
C ASP A 290 -24.89 14.45 -4.19
N VAL A 291 -24.92 13.12 -4.19
CA VAL A 291 -25.79 12.33 -5.08
C VAL A 291 -27.26 12.65 -4.82
N ARG A 292 -27.69 12.70 -3.55
CA ARG A 292 -29.08 13.04 -3.21
C ARG A 292 -29.45 14.45 -3.68
N LEU A 293 -28.58 15.43 -3.45
CA LEU A 293 -28.80 16.81 -3.90
C LEU A 293 -28.87 16.90 -5.43
N GLY A 294 -28.02 16.17 -6.14
CA GLY A 294 -28.07 16.07 -7.61
C GLY A 294 -29.39 15.49 -8.11
N LEU A 295 -29.84 14.37 -7.53
CA LEU A 295 -31.11 13.74 -7.89
C LEU A 295 -32.32 14.63 -7.60
N GLU A 296 -32.31 15.37 -6.49
CA GLU A 296 -33.35 16.36 -6.19
C GLU A 296 -33.35 17.53 -7.18
N GLY A 297 -32.17 17.98 -7.61
CA GLY A 297 -32.01 18.99 -8.66
C GLY A 297 -32.61 18.52 -9.99
N ASP A 298 -32.30 17.30 -10.40
CA ASP A 298 -32.84 16.69 -11.61
C ASP A 298 -34.36 16.53 -11.54
N ALA A 299 -34.90 16.10 -10.40
CA ALA A 299 -36.34 15.98 -10.19
C ALA A 299 -37.05 17.34 -10.32
N ARG A 300 -36.47 18.42 -9.76
CA ARG A 300 -37.01 19.78 -9.91
C ARG A 300 -36.96 20.24 -11.36
N HIS A 301 -35.83 20.03 -12.03
CA HIS A 301 -35.69 20.39 -13.44
C HIS A 301 -36.71 19.66 -14.33
N GLN A 302 -36.91 18.36 -14.09
CA GLN A 302 -37.94 17.59 -14.80
C GLN A 302 -39.36 18.11 -14.51
N ALA A 303 -39.67 18.48 -13.28
CA ALA A 303 -40.97 19.04 -12.91
C ALA A 303 -41.23 20.39 -13.61
N GLU A 304 -40.22 21.27 -13.66
CA GLU A 304 -40.30 22.54 -14.39
C GLU A 304 -40.51 22.31 -15.88
N MET A 305 -39.78 21.38 -16.49
CA MET A 305 -39.93 21.03 -17.91
C MET A 305 -41.33 20.49 -18.22
N ARG A 306 -41.89 19.63 -17.36
CA ARG A 306 -43.27 19.16 -17.50
C ARG A 306 -44.28 20.30 -17.39
N TYR A 307 -44.11 21.20 -16.42
CA TYR A 307 -44.96 22.37 -16.27
C TYR A 307 -44.94 23.27 -17.52
N PHE A 308 -43.76 23.55 -18.07
CA PHE A 308 -43.64 24.32 -19.30
C PHE A 308 -44.26 23.61 -20.50
N ALA A 309 -44.06 22.29 -20.63
CA ALA A 309 -44.69 21.50 -21.69
C ALA A 309 -46.22 21.55 -21.61
N GLU A 310 -46.80 21.36 -20.42
CA GLU A 310 -48.24 21.45 -20.20
C GLU A 310 -48.80 22.85 -20.50
N LYS A 311 -48.05 23.90 -20.14
CA LYS A 311 -48.43 25.28 -20.43
C LYS A 311 -48.48 25.54 -21.94
N ILE A 312 -47.44 25.13 -22.67
CA ILE A 312 -47.39 25.26 -24.13
C ILE A 312 -48.53 24.48 -24.78
N GLU A 313 -48.82 23.27 -24.28
CA GLU A 313 -49.91 22.44 -24.80
C GLU A 313 -51.27 23.13 -24.62
N LYS A 314 -51.54 23.73 -23.45
CA LYS A 314 -52.76 24.51 -23.21
C LYS A 314 -52.89 25.70 -24.15
N GLU A 315 -51.84 26.50 -24.29
CA GLU A 315 -51.80 27.66 -25.20
C GLU A 315 -52.06 27.22 -26.65
N LEU A 316 -51.51 26.07 -27.07
CA LEU A 316 -51.71 25.52 -28.40
C LEU A 316 -53.15 25.04 -28.63
N ILE A 317 -53.76 24.40 -27.63
CA ILE A 317 -55.18 23.99 -27.68
C ILE A 317 -56.09 25.21 -27.77
N GLU A 318 -55.82 26.26 -26.99
CA GLU A 318 -56.58 27.51 -27.02
C GLU A 318 -56.46 28.21 -28.37
N ALA A 319 -55.25 28.36 -28.89
CA ALA A 319 -55.01 28.92 -30.22
C ALA A 319 -55.69 28.10 -31.33
N GLN A 320 -55.74 26.77 -31.22
CA GLN A 320 -56.49 25.92 -32.16
C GLN A 320 -58.00 26.12 -32.05
N ARG A 321 -58.55 26.28 -30.84
CA ARG A 321 -59.97 26.56 -30.62
C ARG A 321 -60.36 27.91 -31.22
N GLU A 322 -59.55 28.95 -31.00
CA GLU A 322 -59.78 30.27 -31.58
C GLU A 322 -59.78 30.21 -33.12
N ARG A 323 -58.79 29.56 -33.73
CA ARG A 323 -58.78 29.36 -35.19
C ARG A 323 -60.00 28.61 -35.72
N ARG A 324 -60.51 27.61 -34.98
CA ARG A 324 -61.75 26.90 -35.35
C ARG A 324 -62.97 27.81 -35.29
N LEU A 325 -63.10 28.59 -34.22
CA LEU A 325 -64.20 29.55 -34.05
C LEU A 325 -64.15 30.62 -35.15
N GLU A 326 -62.97 31.13 -35.47
CA GLU A 326 -62.77 32.09 -36.55
C GLU A 326 -63.14 31.49 -37.92
N SER A 327 -62.70 30.26 -38.20
CA SER A 327 -63.11 29.55 -39.41
C SER A 327 -64.63 29.35 -39.50
N GLN A 328 -65.30 29.05 -38.39
CA GLN A 328 -66.76 28.95 -38.34
C GLN A 328 -67.44 30.30 -38.61
N ARG A 329 -66.94 31.40 -38.03
CA ARG A 329 -67.44 32.76 -38.29
C ARG A 329 -67.29 33.13 -39.77
N ILE A 330 -66.14 32.84 -40.37
CA ILE A 330 -65.88 33.08 -41.80
C ILE A 330 -66.86 32.26 -42.66
N LYS A 331 -67.11 30.98 -42.33
CA LYS A 331 -68.11 30.15 -43.03
C LYS A 331 -69.53 30.71 -42.91
N GLN A 332 -69.93 31.15 -41.71
CA GLN A 332 -71.24 31.75 -41.49
C GLN A 332 -71.40 33.05 -42.30
N LEU A 333 -70.37 33.91 -42.31
CA LEU A 333 -70.35 35.11 -43.11
C LEU A 333 -70.44 34.78 -44.61
N GLY A 334 -69.70 33.78 -45.08
CA GLY A 334 -69.78 33.29 -46.46
C GLY A 334 -71.19 32.80 -46.83
N ASN A 335 -71.86 32.07 -45.94
CA ASN A 335 -73.25 31.63 -46.16
C ASN A 335 -74.24 32.79 -46.19
N TYR A 336 -74.08 33.79 -45.32
CA TYR A 336 -74.91 34.99 -45.30
C TYR A 336 -74.74 35.83 -46.58
N VAL A 337 -73.50 36.03 -47.03
CA VAL A 337 -73.20 36.71 -48.30
C VAL A 337 -73.80 35.93 -49.47
N LYS A 338 -73.69 34.60 -49.47
CA LYS A 338 -74.33 33.75 -50.49
C LYS A 338 -75.85 33.95 -50.53
N LEU A 339 -76.52 33.94 -49.38
CA LEU A 339 -77.96 34.19 -49.28
C LEU A 339 -78.35 35.57 -49.83
N LEU A 340 -77.62 36.62 -49.46
CA LEU A 340 -77.86 37.98 -49.98
C LEU A 340 -77.68 38.06 -51.51
N LEU A 341 -76.67 37.37 -52.04
CA LEU A 341 -76.44 37.30 -53.49
C LEU A 341 -77.55 36.54 -54.20
N GLU A 342 -78.03 35.43 -53.64
CA GLU A 342 -79.16 34.65 -54.17
C GLU A 342 -80.46 35.47 -54.14
N GLU A 343 -80.75 36.17 -53.03
CA GLU A 343 -81.90 37.07 -52.91
C GLU A 343 -81.83 38.22 -53.94
N ARG A 344 -80.67 38.84 -54.09
CA ARG A 344 -80.48 39.91 -55.07
C ARG A 344 -80.56 39.39 -56.51
N ALA A 345 -80.06 38.19 -56.79
CA ALA A 345 -80.15 37.55 -58.10
C ALA A 345 -81.59 37.16 -58.45
N THR A 346 -82.35 36.61 -57.50
CA THR A 346 -83.78 36.30 -57.68
C THR A 346 -84.63 37.55 -57.85
N GLY A 347 -84.36 38.60 -57.07
CA GLY A 347 -84.97 39.92 -57.25
C GLY A 347 -84.66 40.52 -58.63
N TRP A 348 -83.40 40.44 -59.09
CA TRP A 348 -83.00 40.87 -60.43
C TRP A 348 -83.71 40.06 -61.53
N MET A 349 -83.79 38.74 -61.38
CA MET A 349 -84.51 37.84 -62.30
C MET A 349 -86.02 38.16 -62.34
N ALA A 350 -86.64 38.44 -61.19
CA ALA A 350 -88.06 38.82 -61.11
C ALA A 350 -88.31 40.18 -61.78
N HIS A 351 -87.45 41.17 -61.52
CA HIS A 351 -87.50 42.49 -62.16
C HIS A 351 -87.31 42.39 -63.67
N HIS A 352 -86.36 41.57 -64.14
CA HIS A 352 -86.15 41.32 -65.57
C HIS A 352 -87.35 40.60 -66.22
N ARG A 353 -87.99 39.66 -65.52
CA ARG A 353 -89.17 38.93 -66.01
C ARG A 353 -90.40 39.85 -66.13
N VAL A 354 -90.53 40.84 -65.24
CA VAL A 354 -91.56 41.89 -65.35
C VAL A 354 -91.28 42.81 -66.54
N HIS A 355 -90.03 43.24 -66.74
CA HIS A 355 -89.66 44.03 -67.91
C HIS A 355 -89.89 43.31 -69.25
N LEU A 356 -89.62 42.00 -69.31
CA LEU A 356 -89.96 41.19 -70.49
C LEU A 356 -91.47 41.12 -70.72
N LYS A 357 -92.29 40.96 -69.67
CA LYS A 357 -93.76 40.95 -69.77
C LYS A 357 -94.34 42.29 -70.22
N VAL A 358 -93.81 43.40 -69.71
CA VAL A 358 -94.21 44.76 -70.12
C VAL A 358 -93.86 44.99 -71.60
N ARG A 359 -92.72 44.48 -72.09
CA ARG A 359 -92.33 44.60 -73.49
C ARG A 359 -93.23 43.81 -74.45
N THR A 360 -93.80 42.68 -74.01
CA THR A 360 -94.85 41.94 -74.77
C THR A 360 -96.23 42.58 -74.68
N ALA A 361 -96.59 43.24 -73.57
CA ALA A 361 -97.91 43.85 -73.39
C ALA A 361 -98.11 45.14 -74.20
N TYR A 362 -97.04 45.91 -74.47
CA TYR A 362 -97.11 47.10 -75.32
C TYR A 362 -97.28 46.79 -76.82
N HIS A 363 -97.19 45.53 -77.26
CA HIS A 363 -97.41 45.14 -78.65
C HIS A 363 -98.81 44.59 -78.95
N LEU A 364 -99.68 44.34 -77.96
CA LEU A 364 -100.93 43.60 -78.17
C LEU A 364 -102.25 44.37 -77.98
N VAL A 365 -102.24 45.65 -77.59
CA VAL A 365 -103.48 46.45 -77.43
C VAL A 365 -103.62 47.59 -78.46
N SER A 366 -102.70 47.66 -79.44
CA SER A 366 -102.79 48.59 -80.58
C SER A 366 -103.52 48.00 -81.81
N ASN A 367 -104.24 46.88 -81.70
CA ASN A 367 -104.89 46.26 -82.85
C ASN A 367 -106.17 45.50 -82.46
N SER A 368 -107.31 46.18 -82.43
CA SER A 368 -108.61 45.66 -82.90
C SER A 368 -109.77 46.62 -82.57
N GLY A 369 -110.05 47.53 -83.50
CA GLY A 369 -111.40 48.05 -83.74
C GLY A 369 -112.01 47.40 -84.98
N LEU A 370 -113.35 47.41 -85.06
CA LEU A 370 -114.25 46.97 -86.16
C LEU A 370 -114.40 45.43 -86.29
N THR A 371 -115.59 44.79 -86.41
CA THR A 371 -116.94 45.18 -86.91
C THR A 371 -117.97 44.06 -86.62
N ARG A 372 -119.28 44.41 -86.43
CA ARG A 372 -120.59 43.70 -86.71
C ARG A 372 -120.69 42.16 -86.47
N CYS A 373 -121.73 41.59 -85.85
CA CYS A 373 -123.17 41.92 -85.70
C CYS A 373 -123.67 41.65 -84.28
#